data_AF-A0A397THP2-F1
#
_entry.id   AF-A0A397THP2-F1
#
_cell.length_a   1.000
_cell.length_b   1.000
_cell.length_c   1.000
_cell.angle_alpha   90.00
_cell.angle_beta   90.00
_cell.angle_gamma   90.00
#
_symmetry.space_group_name_H-M   'P 1'
#
loop_
_entity.id
_entity.type
_entity.pdbx_description
1 polymer ?
#
loop_
_entity_poly.entity_id
_entity_poly.type
_entity_poly.pdbx_seq_one_letter_code
_entity_poly.pdbx_strand_id
1 'polypeptide(L)'
;PPSQSNLRFEILLEAPTAAAQRTDETPMTYLNKGQYYGLCIQDQDKFDGEFTTIIKLMFHDDTHRKLASTYWSFWLTQQNSPKNARAIDIG
;
A
#
# COMPACT_ATOMS: atom_id res chain seq x y z
N PRO A 1 24.87 -7.23 3.45
CA PRO A 1 24.11 -6.15 4.11
C PRO A 1 22.89 -5.78 3.26
N PRO A 2 21.67 -5.71 3.82
CA PRO A 2 20.56 -5.14 3.06
C PRO A 2 20.97 -3.71 2.71
N SER A 3 20.86 -3.36 1.43
CA SER A 3 21.23 -2.07 0.88
C SER A 3 20.63 -0.94 1.72
N GLN A 4 21.47 -0.13 2.36
CA GLN A 4 21.05 1.12 2.99
C GLN A 4 20.47 2.01 1.89
N SER A 5 19.14 1.99 1.75
CA SER A 5 18.43 2.98 0.98
C SER A 5 18.56 4.30 1.73
N ASN A 6 19.15 5.33 1.10
CA ASN A 6 19.23 6.70 1.63
C ASN A 6 17.86 7.42 1.60
N LEU A 7 16.77 6.69 1.86
CA LEU A 7 15.43 7.26 1.94
C LEU A 7 15.26 7.91 3.31
N ARG A 8 14.82 9.17 3.31
CA ARG A 8 14.55 9.93 4.52
C ARG A 8 13.45 9.32 5.39
N PHE A 9 12.41 8.78 4.76
CA PHE A 9 11.29 8.19 5.47
C PHE A 9 11.39 6.67 5.41
N GLU A 10 11.33 6.03 6.57
CA GLU A 10 11.12 4.60 6.69
C GLU A 10 9.63 4.32 6.84
N ILE A 11 9.11 3.41 6.01
CA ILE A 11 7.69 3.04 6.00
C ILE A 11 7.60 1.53 6.21
N LEU A 12 6.91 1.11 7.27
CA LEU A 12 6.73 -0.29 7.62
C LEU A 12 5.24 -0.64 7.68
N LEU A 13 4.83 -1.64 6.89
CA LEU A 13 3.53 -2.28 7.02
C LEU A 13 3.68 -3.49 7.97
N GLU A 14 2.96 -3.46 9.08
CA GLU A 14 3.02 -4.49 10.12
C GLU A 14 2.16 -5.70 9.76
N ALA A 15 2.65 -6.50 8.82
CA ALA A 15 1.99 -7.72 8.35
C ALA A 15 3.01 -8.82 8.00
N PRO A 16 2.62 -10.11 8.04
CA PRO A 16 3.49 -11.19 7.59
C PRO A 16 3.80 -11.08 6.09
N THR A 17 5.08 -10.86 5.78
CA THR A 17 5.59 -10.77 4.40
C THR A 17 6.14 -12.13 3.98
N ALA A 18 5.78 -12.59 2.78
CA ALA A 18 6.31 -13.81 2.23
C ALA A 18 7.79 -13.66 1.89
N ALA A 19 8.58 -14.72 2.13
CA ALA A 19 9.98 -14.74 1.75
C ALA A 19 10.10 -14.68 0.22
N ALA A 20 10.94 -13.78 -0.29
CA ALA A 20 11.29 -13.74 -1.70
C ALA A 20 12.08 -15.01 -2.05
N GLN A 21 11.70 -15.70 -3.13
CA GLN A 21 12.39 -16.92 -3.55
C GLN A 21 13.63 -16.63 -4.40
N ARG A 22 13.65 -15.46 -5.06
CA ARG A 22 14.76 -14.98 -5.88
C ARG A 22 15.14 -13.56 -5.49
N THR A 23 16.41 -13.22 -5.66
CA THR A 23 16.97 -11.90 -5.29
C THR A 23 16.38 -10.73 -6.09
N ASP A 24 15.80 -11.01 -7.27
CA ASP A 24 15.16 -10.04 -8.16
C ASP A 24 13.65 -9.89 -7.92
N GLU A 25 13.07 -10.68 -7.03
CA GLU A 25 11.64 -10.68 -6.76
C GLU A 25 11.26 -9.57 -5.78
N THR A 26 10.21 -8.81 -6.11
CA THR A 26 9.65 -7.82 -5.20
C THR A 26 8.94 -8.56 -4.05
N PRO A 27 9.21 -8.22 -2.77
CA PRO A 27 8.58 -8.90 -1.65
C PRO A 27 7.05 -8.73 -1.69
N MET A 28 6.34 -9.83 -1.43
CA MET A 28 4.87 -9.86 -1.44
C MET A 28 4.34 -9.98 -0.01
N THR A 29 3.40 -9.11 0.36
CA THR A 29 2.72 -9.16 1.66
C THR A 29 1.27 -9.54 1.45
N TYR A 30 0.79 -10.60 2.11
CA TYR A 30 -0.59 -11.06 1.98
C TYR A 30 -1.47 -10.44 3.06
N LEU A 31 -2.53 -9.76 2.64
CA LEU A 31 -3.46 -9.08 3.53
C LEU A 31 -4.84 -9.74 3.49
N ASN A 32 -5.44 -9.89 4.67
CA ASN A 32 -6.80 -10.35 4.83
C ASN A 32 -7.76 -9.18 4.59
N LYS A 33 -8.75 -9.39 3.72
CA LYS A 33 -9.77 -8.37 3.42
C LYS A 33 -10.52 -7.98 4.70
N GLY A 34 -10.59 -6.68 4.96
CA GLY A 34 -11.34 -6.11 6.10
C GLY A 34 -10.59 -6.16 7.44
N GLN A 35 -9.36 -6.68 7.47
CA GLN A 35 -8.50 -6.63 8.65
C GLN A 35 -7.69 -5.33 8.65
N TYR A 36 -7.52 -4.74 9.84
CA TYR A 36 -6.63 -3.58 10.04
C TYR A 36 -5.19 -4.04 10.24
N TYR A 37 -4.26 -3.30 9.65
CA TYR A 37 -2.83 -3.50 9.76
C TYR A 37 -2.17 -2.18 10.14
N GLY A 38 -1.14 -2.23 11.00
CA GLY A 38 -0.37 -1.05 11.37
C GLY A 38 0.50 -0.57 10.22
N LEU A 39 0.56 0.75 10.03
CA LEU A 39 1.50 1.39 9.10
C LEU A 39 2.32 2.41 9.89
N CYS A 40 3.60 2.12 10.08
CA CYS A 40 4.54 3.04 10.72
C CYS A 40 5.23 3.90 9.66
N ILE A 41 5.35 5.20 9.91
CA ILE A 41 6.03 6.17 9.05
C ILE A 41 6.99 6.97 9.93
N GLN A 42 8.28 6.82 9.71
CA GLN A 42 9.32 7.43 10.53
C GLN A 42 10.20 8.36 9.71
N ASP A 43 10.33 9.62 10.13
CA ASP A 43 11.33 10.55 9.60
C ASP A 43 12.70 10.28 10.24
N GLN A 44 13.68 9.91 9.43
CA GLN A 44 15.05 9.66 9.89
C GLN A 44 15.81 10.96 10.19
N ASP A 45 15.39 12.08 9.60
CA ASP A 45 16.03 13.39 9.78
C ASP A 45 15.52 14.15 11.01
N LYS A 46 14.51 13.60 11.71
CA LYS A 46 13.90 14.16 12.94
C LYS A 46 13.47 15.63 12.78
N PHE A 47 12.89 15.96 11.63
CA PHE A 47 12.41 17.31 11.39
C PHE A 47 11.25 17.65 12.32
N ASP A 48 11.33 18.84 12.90
CA ASP A 48 10.32 19.39 13.78
C ASP A 48 9.32 20.21 12.96
N GLY A 49 8.30 19.53 12.45
CA GLY A 49 7.24 20.14 11.66
C GLY A 49 6.25 19.13 11.09
N GLU A 50 5.29 19.61 10.30
CA GLU A 50 4.21 18.78 9.76
C GLU A 50 4.55 18.20 8.38
N PHE A 51 4.12 16.96 8.17
CA PHE A 51 4.14 16.31 6.87
C PHE A 51 2.73 15.95 6.44
N THR A 52 2.47 16.02 5.13
CA THR A 52 1.28 15.40 4.53
C THR A 52 1.70 14.13 3.81
N THR A 53 1.16 13.00 4.23
CA THR A 53 1.36 11.71 3.56
C THR A 53 0.08 11.25 2.87
N ILE A 54 0.21 10.71 1.64
CA ILE A 54 -0.91 10.16 0.89
C ILE A 54 -0.67 8.66 0.67
N ILE A 55 -1.54 7.83 1.23
CA ILE A 55 -1.55 6.38 1.02
C ILE A 55 -2.53 6.05 -0.10
N LYS A 56 -2.11 5.24 -1.08
CA LYS A 56 -2.94 4.85 -2.23
C LYS A 56 -2.84 3.35 -2.48
N LEU A 57 -3.97 2.73 -2.78
CA LEU A 57 -4.06 1.38 -3.34
C LEU A 57 -4.16 1.51 -4.85
N MET A 58 -3.24 0.87 -5.58
CA MET A 58 -3.11 0.98 -7.02
C MET A 58 -2.82 -0.37 -7.66
N PHE A 59 -3.11 -0.50 -8.95
CA PHE A 59 -2.70 -1.67 -9.73
C PHE A 59 -1.19 -1.62 -9.97
N HIS A 60 -0.51 -2.73 -9.70
CA HIS A 60 0.94 -2.84 -9.90
C HIS A 60 1.31 -2.95 -11.39
N ASP A 61 0.56 -3.72 -12.19
CA ASP A 61 0.87 -3.94 -13.61
C ASP A 61 0.55 -2.73 -14.50
N ASP A 62 1.45 -2.39 -15.43
CA ASP A 62 1.36 -1.25 -16.34
C ASP A 62 0.10 -1.26 -17.22
N THR A 63 -0.27 -2.44 -17.72
CA THR A 63 -1.47 -2.62 -18.55
C THR A 63 -2.72 -2.42 -17.72
N HIS A 64 -2.74 -2.95 -16.50
CA HIS A 64 -3.83 -2.75 -15.56
C HIS A 64 -3.96 -1.29 -15.11
N ARG A 65 -2.86 -0.55 -14.96
CA ARG A 65 -2.90 0.89 -14.64
C ARG A 65 -3.61 1.69 -15.73
N LYS A 66 -3.44 1.35 -17.01
CA LYS A 66 -4.17 2.00 -18.12
C LYS A 66 -5.68 1.74 -18.06
N LEU A 67 -6.09 0.58 -17.52
CA LEU A 67 -7.48 0.17 -17.36
C LEU A 67 -8.04 0.46 -15.95
N ALA A 68 -7.32 1.21 -15.12
CA ALA A 68 -7.65 1.38 -13.71
C ALA A 68 -9.07 1.93 -13.48
N SER A 69 -9.50 2.91 -14.29
CA SER A 69 -10.85 3.48 -14.20
C SER A 69 -11.94 2.43 -14.41
N THR A 70 -11.77 1.56 -15.42
CA THR A 70 -12.70 0.46 -15.70
C THR A 70 -12.72 -0.55 -14.57
N TYR A 71 -11.56 -0.96 -14.05
CA TYR A 71 -11.48 -1.94 -12.97
C TYR A 71 -12.02 -1.41 -11.64
N TRP A 72 -11.73 -0.17 -11.28
CA TRP A 72 -12.32 0.45 -10.10
C TRP A 72 -13.84 0.62 -10.23
N SER A 73 -14.33 1.00 -11.41
CA SER A 73 -15.77 1.08 -11.68
C SER A 73 -16.45 -0.28 -11.54
N PHE A 74 -15.84 -1.33 -12.11
CA PHE A 74 -16.34 -2.70 -11.96
C PHE A 74 -16.29 -3.18 -10.51
N TRP A 75 -15.20 -2.93 -9.78
CA TRP A 75 -15.12 -3.25 -8.36
C TRP A 75 -16.26 -2.58 -7.57
N LEU A 76 -16.55 -1.31 -7.88
CA LEU A 76 -17.58 -0.52 -7.21
C LEU A 76 -18.99 -1.09 -7.44
N THR A 77 -19.31 -1.59 -8.64
CA THR A 77 -20.62 -2.21 -8.93
C THR A 77 -20.87 -3.48 -8.15
N GLN A 78 -19.81 -4.15 -7.68
CA GLN A 78 -19.90 -5.38 -6.88
C GLN A 78 -20.08 -5.12 -5.37
N GLN A 79 -20.07 -3.86 -4.93
CA GLN A 79 -20.22 -3.54 -3.50
C GLN A 79 -21.70 -3.47 -3.11
N ASN A 80 -22.04 -3.97 -1.91
CA ASN A 80 -23.41 -3.90 -1.38
C ASN A 80 -23.93 -2.47 -1.20
N SER A 81 -23.02 -1.50 -1.02
CA SER A 81 -23.37 -0.08 -0.86
C SER A 81 -22.35 0.79 -1.58
N PRO A 82 -22.47 0.95 -2.92
CA PRO A 82 -21.47 1.64 -3.74
C PRO A 82 -21.20 3.08 -3.28
N LYS A 83 -22.21 3.79 -2.79
CA LYS A 83 -22.07 5.19 -2.34
C LYS A 83 -21.08 5.38 -1.18
N ASN A 84 -20.95 4.37 -0.32
CA ASN A 84 -20.10 4.41 0.87
C ASN A 84 -18.89 3.47 0.75
N ALA A 85 -18.73 2.80 -0.39
CA ALA A 85 -17.66 1.84 -0.58
C ALA A 85 -16.31 2.55 -0.63
N ARG A 86 -15.36 2.02 0.14
CA ARG A 86 -13.98 2.46 0.16
C ARG A 86 -13.07 1.27 -0.09
N ALA A 87 -12.05 1.48 -0.90
CA ALA A 87 -11.04 0.46 -1.17
C ALA A 87 -9.97 0.43 -0.06
N ILE A 88 -9.85 1.52 0.70
CA ILE A 88 -8.97 1.66 1.86
C ILE A 88 -9.77 2.39 2.94
N ASP A 89 -9.77 1.83 4.14
CA ASP A 89 -10.22 2.50 5.34
C ASP A 89 -9.00 2.80 6.22
N ILE A 90 -9.01 3.98 6.85
CA ILE A 90 -7.99 4.43 7.79
C ILE A 90 -8.74 4.71 9.10
N GLY A 91 -8.32 4.01 10.15
CA GLY A 91 -8.89 4.09 11.50
C GLY A 91 -8.13 5.05 12.42
#